data_AF-E3DN94-F1
#
_entry.id   AF-E3DN94-F1
#
_cell.length_a   1.000
_cell.length_b   1.000
_cell.length_c   1.000
_cell.angle_alpha   90.00
_cell.angle_beta   90.00
_cell.angle_gamma   90.00
#
_symmetry.space_group_name_H-M   'P 1'
#
loop_
_entity.id
_entity.type
_entity.pdbx_description
1 polymer ?
#
loop_
_entity_poly.entity_id
_entity_poly.type
_entity_poly.pdbx_seq_one_letter_code
_entity_poly.pdbx_strand_id
1 'polypeptide(L)'
;MWNNILYYLLRLLSKSPILNVADDSNFGTMKKKKKKEYYLKLRISLFVISLGIIKIYILTYHQEEGFNFFNVKKLSDILYFMNLRKHKEKIEKEVEGKADEFEKLIEEEDSENINKKIEILKYKLEEENKRKDKSYNKVNTYIVILLGLFTISIPTLLNFSNWGSSLYYIFAFVIFYNLMNVTILLYNILKVNSFSRFILKEVKEIKEKKKLLIKMARSFYKDWYCKKEEARIFVTYVLNIETYIKQALFFAFLLIICHNLFVFYTGTINENKGYINNRVLIDLSKNDQRKFNSSLIRINNLQKNLLKNEIKEIIILKGGDANSEKYNDIINTIKLYNVNNIKITQTILDSSLETKEKFINIIPIYREGK
;
A
#
# COMPACT_ATOMS: atom_id res chain seq x y z
N MET A 1 -20.34 3.02 -27.18
CA MET A 1 -20.20 2.16 -25.98
C MET A 1 -18.82 1.50 -25.90
N TRP A 2 -18.36 0.79 -26.95
CA TRP A 2 -17.02 0.18 -27.05
C TRP A 2 -15.83 1.10 -26.68
N ASN A 3 -15.88 2.38 -27.06
CA ASN A 3 -14.81 3.34 -26.75
C ASN A 3 -14.62 3.60 -25.25
N ASN A 4 -15.70 3.50 -24.45
CA ASN A 4 -15.60 3.72 -23.01
C ASN A 4 -14.94 2.51 -22.35
N ILE A 5 -15.32 1.29 -22.74
CA ILE A 5 -14.74 0.04 -22.21
C ILE A 5 -13.23 0.00 -22.50
N LEU A 6 -12.83 0.27 -23.74
CA LEU A 6 -11.42 0.31 -24.11
C LEU A 6 -10.64 1.37 -23.33
N TYR A 7 -11.22 2.57 -23.15
CA TYR A 7 -10.61 3.61 -22.32
C TYR A 7 -10.42 3.16 -20.86
N TYR A 8 -11.42 2.50 -20.27
CA TYR A 8 -11.31 1.98 -18.91
C TYR A 8 -10.24 0.88 -18.80
N LEU A 9 -10.15 0.01 -19.80
CA LEU A 9 -9.14 -1.05 -19.86
C LEU A 9 -7.72 -0.46 -19.98
N LEU A 10 -7.51 0.50 -20.87
CA LEU A 10 -6.23 1.22 -20.98
C LEU A 10 -5.88 1.97 -19.70
N ARG A 11 -6.86 2.56 -19.02
CA ARG A 11 -6.67 3.24 -17.73
C ARG A 11 -6.38 2.27 -16.58
N LEU A 12 -6.82 1.03 -16.68
CA LEU A 12 -6.50 -0.03 -15.72
C LEU A 12 -5.07 -0.51 -15.97
N LEU A 13 -4.72 -0.80 -17.22
CA LEU A 13 -3.36 -1.17 -17.62
C LEU A 13 -2.34 -0.07 -17.29
N SER A 14 -2.69 1.21 -17.40
CA SER A 14 -1.79 2.32 -17.05
C SER A 14 -1.41 2.36 -15.56
N LYS A 15 -2.18 1.70 -14.70
CA LYS A 15 -1.91 1.58 -13.26
C LYS A 15 -1.26 0.26 -12.88
N SER A 16 -1.22 -0.70 -13.81
CA SER A 16 -0.62 -2.01 -13.55
C SER A 16 0.91 -1.89 -13.62
N PRO A 17 1.63 -2.46 -12.64
CA PRO A 17 3.09 -2.58 -12.72
C PRO A 17 3.53 -3.63 -13.73
N ILE A 18 2.63 -4.55 -14.09
CA ILE A 18 2.84 -5.63 -15.07
C ILE A 18 1.91 -5.37 -16.25
N LEU A 19 2.45 -5.32 -17.47
CA LEU A 19 1.73 -4.91 -18.68
C LEU A 19 1.12 -3.51 -18.53
N ASN A 20 2.00 -2.51 -18.57
CA ASN A 20 1.63 -1.12 -18.45
C ASN A 20 1.39 -0.48 -19.83
N VAL A 21 0.36 0.37 -19.91
CA VAL A 21 0.18 1.28 -21.04
C VAL A 21 0.23 2.71 -20.55
N ALA A 22 1.21 3.49 -21.01
CA ALA A 22 1.48 4.84 -20.54
C ALA A 22 1.36 5.88 -21.66
N ASP A 23 0.80 7.04 -21.32
CA ASP A 23 0.92 8.26 -22.12
C ASP A 23 2.07 9.11 -21.56
N ASP A 24 3.20 9.12 -22.27
CA ASP A 24 4.40 9.84 -21.84
C ASP A 24 4.15 11.35 -21.70
N SER A 25 3.25 11.92 -22.52
CA SER A 25 2.91 13.36 -22.46
C SER A 25 2.22 13.77 -21.15
N ASN A 26 1.70 12.81 -20.40
CA ASN A 26 0.99 13.03 -19.15
C ASN A 26 1.54 12.14 -18.02
N PHE A 27 2.85 11.85 -18.08
CA PHE A 27 3.59 11.07 -17.07
C PHE A 27 2.92 9.71 -16.75
N GLY A 28 2.47 9.00 -17.79
CA GLY A 28 1.82 7.70 -17.69
C GLY A 28 0.36 7.73 -17.22
N THR A 29 -0.28 8.91 -17.14
CA THR A 29 -1.70 9.03 -16.78
C THR A 29 -2.57 9.15 -18.03
N MET A 30 -3.57 8.26 -18.17
CA MET A 30 -4.50 8.26 -19.30
C MET A 30 -5.58 9.35 -19.19
N LYS A 31 -5.57 10.32 -20.11
CA LYS A 31 -6.67 11.30 -20.30
C LYS A 31 -7.62 10.85 -21.40
N LYS A 32 -8.88 11.28 -21.29
CA LYS A 32 -9.89 11.00 -22.31
C LYS A 32 -9.61 11.90 -23.54
N LYS A 33 -9.01 11.35 -24.59
CA LYS A 33 -8.73 12.03 -25.88
C LYS A 33 -9.80 11.72 -26.94
N LYS A 34 -9.72 12.34 -28.12
CA LYS A 34 -10.52 11.97 -29.30
C LYS A 34 -9.91 10.73 -29.97
N LYS A 35 -10.76 9.91 -30.62
CA LYS A 35 -10.48 8.53 -31.07
C LYS A 35 -9.15 8.32 -31.83
N LYS A 36 -8.73 9.27 -32.68
CA LYS A 36 -7.50 9.19 -33.49
C LYS A 36 -6.22 9.49 -32.71
N GLU A 37 -6.29 10.23 -31.60
CA GLU A 37 -5.11 10.63 -30.83
C GLU A 37 -4.69 9.61 -29.76
N TYR A 38 -5.55 8.64 -29.44
CA TYR A 38 -5.23 7.64 -28.41
C TYR A 38 -4.09 6.73 -28.82
N TYR A 39 -4.00 6.34 -30.09
CA TYR A 39 -3.15 5.22 -30.49
C TYR A 39 -1.73 5.65 -30.85
N LEU A 40 -1.54 6.90 -31.25
CA LEU A 40 -0.29 7.34 -31.89
C LEU A 40 0.86 7.64 -30.91
N LYS A 41 0.60 7.67 -29.59
CA LYS A 41 1.59 8.13 -28.58
C LYS A 41 1.59 7.32 -27.29
N LEU A 42 1.16 6.06 -27.34
CA LEU A 42 1.15 5.19 -26.17
C LEU A 42 2.41 4.34 -26.12
N ARG A 43 2.98 4.27 -24.93
CA ARG A 43 4.05 3.36 -24.58
C ARG A 43 3.42 2.10 -23.99
N ILE A 44 3.81 0.94 -24.49
CA ILE A 44 3.46 -0.35 -23.92
C ILE A 44 4.72 -0.91 -23.27
N SER A 45 4.65 -1.36 -22.03
CA SER A 45 5.80 -1.90 -21.30
C SER A 45 5.43 -3.14 -20.51
N LEU A 46 6.31 -4.13 -20.45
CA LEU A 46 6.05 -5.34 -19.69
C LEU A 46 6.10 -5.08 -18.18
N PHE A 47 7.09 -4.31 -17.73
CA PHE A 47 7.20 -3.92 -16.32
C PHE A 47 7.45 -2.43 -16.16
N VAL A 48 6.90 -1.86 -15.09
CA VAL A 48 7.13 -0.47 -14.72
C VAL A 48 7.47 -0.37 -13.25
N ILE A 49 8.62 0.25 -12.97
CA ILE A 49 9.03 0.63 -11.63
C ILE A 49 8.92 2.14 -11.52
N SER A 50 8.04 2.60 -10.64
CA SER A 50 7.93 4.01 -10.30
C SER A 50 8.74 4.35 -9.05
N LEU A 51 9.44 5.48 -9.08
CA LEU A 51 10.22 6.05 -7.98
C LEU A 51 9.84 7.52 -7.82
N GLY A 52 8.56 7.75 -7.53
CA GLY A 52 7.90 9.05 -7.39
C GLY A 52 7.94 9.84 -8.68
N ILE A 53 9.00 10.63 -8.84
CA ILE A 53 9.26 11.50 -9.99
C ILE A 53 9.95 10.80 -11.16
N ILE A 54 10.35 9.53 -11.01
CA ILE A 54 10.99 8.75 -12.07
C ILE A 54 10.14 7.52 -12.37
N LYS A 55 9.95 7.18 -13.65
CA LYS A 55 9.40 5.92 -14.11
C LYS A 55 10.41 5.19 -14.95
N ILE A 56 10.69 3.94 -14.58
CA ILE A 56 11.58 3.03 -15.30
C ILE A 56 10.68 2.00 -15.98
N TYR A 57 10.61 2.08 -17.29
CA TYR A 57 9.90 1.13 -18.14
C TYR A 57 10.89 0.06 -18.60
N ILE A 58 10.52 -1.20 -18.42
CA ILE A 58 11.32 -2.37 -18.79
C ILE A 58 10.57 -3.11 -19.89
N LEU A 59 11.29 -3.51 -20.95
CA LEU A 59 10.77 -4.14 -22.15
C LEU A 59 9.60 -3.35 -22.72
N THR A 60 9.94 -2.22 -23.33
CA THR A 60 8.98 -1.21 -23.76
C THR A 60 8.98 -1.02 -25.27
N TYR A 61 7.82 -0.68 -25.81
CA TYR A 61 7.62 -0.26 -27.19
C TYR A 61 6.89 1.07 -27.23
N HIS A 62 7.38 2.01 -28.03
CA HIS A 62 6.71 3.29 -28.33
C HIS A 62 6.83 3.55 -29.84
N GLN A 63 5.77 4.08 -30.47
CA GLN A 63 5.72 4.22 -31.92
C GLN A 63 6.86 5.10 -32.49
N GLU A 64 7.22 6.18 -31.80
CA GLU A 64 8.29 7.09 -32.24
C GLU A 64 9.70 6.62 -31.82
N GLU A 65 9.83 5.84 -30.73
CA GLU A 65 11.14 5.44 -30.17
C GLU A 65 11.50 3.98 -30.46
N GLY A 66 10.60 3.20 -31.05
CA GLY A 66 10.76 1.77 -31.28
C GLY A 66 10.74 0.92 -30.00
N PHE A 67 11.31 -0.28 -30.10
CA PHE A 67 11.49 -1.20 -28.98
C PHE A 67 12.75 -0.85 -28.18
N ASN A 68 12.63 -0.83 -26.85
CA ASN A 68 13.74 -0.55 -25.94
C ASN A 68 13.66 -1.50 -24.72
N PHE A 69 14.82 -1.98 -24.26
CA PHE A 69 14.89 -2.83 -23.06
C PHE A 69 14.67 -2.04 -21.78
N PHE A 70 15.22 -0.83 -21.69
CA PHE A 70 15.08 0.06 -20.55
C PHE A 70 14.80 1.48 -21.05
N ASN A 71 13.81 2.14 -20.46
CA ASN A 71 13.52 3.54 -20.74
C ASN A 71 13.16 4.25 -19.45
N VAL A 72 13.80 5.39 -19.21
CA VAL A 72 13.61 6.18 -17.99
C VAL A 72 12.93 7.49 -18.36
N LYS A 73 11.75 7.73 -17.80
CA LYS A 73 11.05 9.01 -17.92
C LYS A 73 11.04 9.71 -16.57
N LYS A 74 11.55 10.94 -16.52
CA LYS A 74 11.46 11.78 -15.32
C LYS A 74 10.32 12.76 -15.49
N LEU A 75 9.65 13.05 -14.38
CA LEU A 75 8.57 14.04 -14.33
C LEU A 75 9.08 15.42 -14.76
N SER A 76 10.36 15.72 -14.45
CA SER A 76 11.05 16.94 -14.90
C SER A 76 11.19 17.06 -16.42
N ASP A 77 11.25 15.94 -17.14
CA ASP A 77 11.47 15.95 -18.58
C ASP A 77 10.14 16.21 -19.31
N ILE A 78 9.03 15.82 -18.70
CA ILE A 78 7.66 16.02 -19.20
C ILE A 78 7.11 17.38 -18.76
N LEU A 79 7.53 17.84 -17.58
CA LEU A 79 7.23 19.18 -17.06
C LEU A 79 8.50 20.02 -17.20
N TYR A 80 8.75 20.48 -18.42
CA TYR A 80 9.89 21.35 -18.81
C TYR A 80 10.18 22.47 -17.78
N PHE A 81 9.12 23.03 -17.19
CA PHE A 81 9.16 24.08 -16.17
C PHE A 81 9.64 23.64 -14.77
N MET A 82 9.79 22.35 -14.50
CA MET A 82 10.09 21.80 -13.18
C MET A 82 11.58 21.81 -12.85
N ASN A 83 12.47 21.85 -13.86
CA ASN A 83 13.92 21.90 -13.64
C ASN A 83 14.45 23.34 -13.56
N LEU A 84 13.79 24.14 -12.71
CA LEU A 84 13.98 25.59 -12.53
C LEU A 84 15.43 26.04 -12.33
N ARG A 85 16.31 25.17 -11.82
CA ARG A 85 17.74 25.49 -11.64
C ARG A 85 18.61 25.19 -12.86
N LYS A 86 18.30 24.15 -13.64
CA LYS A 86 19.13 23.73 -14.78
C LYS A 86 18.71 24.37 -16.10
N HIS A 87 17.46 24.84 -16.19
CA HIS A 87 16.88 25.39 -17.42
C HIS A 87 16.20 26.75 -17.23
N LYS A 88 16.57 27.51 -16.19
CA LYS A 88 15.99 28.83 -15.90
C LYS A 88 15.99 29.74 -17.13
N GLU A 89 17.13 29.85 -17.81
CA GLU A 89 17.29 30.67 -19.02
C GLU A 89 16.42 30.19 -20.19
N LYS A 90 16.26 28.88 -20.33
CA LYS A 90 15.46 28.25 -21.39
C LYS A 90 13.96 28.51 -21.19
N ILE A 91 13.51 28.44 -19.94
CA ILE A 91 12.16 28.78 -19.52
C ILE A 91 11.92 30.28 -19.69
N GLU A 92 12.83 31.12 -19.22
CA GLU A 92 12.73 32.58 -19.37
C GLU A 92 12.67 32.97 -20.84
N LYS A 93 13.47 32.37 -21.71
CA LYS A 93 13.40 32.58 -23.17
C LYS A 93 12.06 32.17 -23.78
N GLU A 94 11.48 31.04 -23.37
CA GLU A 94 10.17 30.61 -23.89
C GLU A 94 9.05 31.55 -23.42
N VAL A 95 9.06 31.89 -22.13
CA VAL A 95 8.09 32.82 -21.53
C VAL A 95 8.21 34.18 -22.20
N GLU A 96 9.43 34.67 -22.42
CA GLU A 96 9.67 35.95 -23.09
C GLU A 96 9.23 35.89 -24.55
N GLY A 97 9.56 34.82 -25.30
CA GLY A 97 9.11 34.65 -26.68
C GLY A 97 7.58 34.61 -26.80
N LYS A 98 6.89 33.95 -25.86
CA LYS A 98 5.42 33.95 -25.80
C LYS A 98 4.85 35.32 -25.44
N ALA A 99 5.53 36.08 -24.59
CA ALA A 99 5.14 37.44 -24.24
C ALA A 99 5.37 38.41 -25.41
N ASP A 100 6.45 38.25 -26.17
CA ASP A 100 6.77 39.03 -27.37
C ASP A 100 5.76 38.75 -28.50
N GLU A 101 5.38 37.49 -28.70
CA GLU A 101 4.29 37.12 -29.62
C GLU A 101 2.98 37.81 -29.23
N PHE A 102 2.66 37.84 -27.93
CA PHE A 102 1.46 38.50 -27.42
C PHE A 102 1.52 40.02 -27.58
N GLU A 103 2.67 40.63 -27.30
CA GLU A 103 2.90 42.08 -27.45
C GLU A 103 2.66 42.52 -28.89
N LYS A 104 3.26 41.82 -29.87
CA LYS A 104 3.05 42.09 -31.30
C LYS A 104 1.58 42.00 -31.72
N LEU A 105 0.83 41.06 -31.13
CA LEU A 105 -0.60 40.90 -31.41
C LEU A 105 -1.46 42.04 -30.86
N ILE A 106 -0.97 42.84 -29.91
CA ILE A 106 -1.72 43.94 -29.28
C ILE A 106 -1.19 45.34 -29.65
N GLU A 107 -0.06 45.44 -30.35
CA GLU A 107 0.53 46.72 -30.77
C GLU A 107 -0.40 47.56 -31.65
N GLU A 108 -1.10 46.90 -32.57
CA GLU A 108 -2.03 47.52 -33.52
C GLU A 108 -3.43 47.78 -32.91
N GLU A 109 -3.70 47.27 -31.71
CA GLU A 109 -5.00 47.44 -31.05
C GLU A 109 -5.17 48.84 -30.44
N ASP A 110 -6.43 49.23 -30.27
CA ASP A 110 -6.80 50.45 -29.56
C ASP A 110 -6.65 50.27 -28.04
N SER A 111 -6.60 51.38 -27.31
CA SER A 111 -6.40 51.35 -25.85
C SER A 111 -7.56 50.66 -25.11
N GLU A 112 -8.77 50.66 -25.68
CA GLU A 112 -9.92 50.00 -25.07
C GLU A 112 -9.82 48.48 -25.14
N ASN A 113 -9.44 47.91 -26.29
CA ASN A 113 -9.26 46.46 -26.42
C ASN A 113 -8.07 45.96 -25.60
N ILE A 114 -6.98 46.72 -25.53
CA ILE A 114 -5.85 46.39 -24.66
C ILE A 114 -6.30 46.32 -23.19
N ASN A 115 -7.13 47.27 -22.73
CA ASN A 115 -7.70 47.23 -21.37
C ASN A 115 -8.59 46.01 -21.14
N LYS A 116 -9.48 45.67 -22.09
CA LYS A 116 -10.30 44.45 -22.00
C LYS A 116 -9.44 43.19 -21.87
N LYS A 117 -8.34 43.11 -22.63
CA LYS A 117 -7.39 41.99 -22.53
C LYS A 117 -6.69 41.94 -21.18
N ILE A 118 -6.30 43.08 -20.61
CA ILE A 118 -5.73 43.16 -19.26
C ILE A 118 -6.73 42.61 -18.23
N GLU A 119 -8.00 42.99 -18.30
CA GLU A 119 -9.04 42.48 -17.39
C GLU A 119 -9.24 40.98 -17.53
N ILE A 120 -9.29 40.46 -18.76
CA ILE A 120 -9.36 39.01 -19.02
C ILE A 120 -8.15 38.28 -18.43
N LEU A 121 -6.94 38.84 -18.58
CA LEU A 121 -5.72 38.25 -18.02
C LEU A 121 -5.73 38.24 -16.49
N LYS A 122 -6.20 39.31 -15.85
CA LYS A 122 -6.39 39.36 -14.39
C LYS A 122 -7.36 38.28 -13.93
N TYR A 123 -8.50 38.13 -14.61
CA TYR A 123 -9.49 37.08 -14.30
C TYR A 123 -8.87 35.68 -14.42
N LYS A 124 -8.17 35.41 -15.53
CA LYS A 124 -7.48 34.11 -15.73
C LYS A 124 -6.41 33.84 -14.68
N LEU A 125 -5.68 34.88 -14.26
CA LEU A 125 -4.66 34.75 -13.22
C LEU A 125 -5.28 34.42 -11.86
N GLU A 126 -6.44 35.01 -11.53
CA GLU A 126 -7.21 34.66 -10.34
C GLU A 126 -7.74 33.21 -10.41
N GLU A 127 -8.20 32.76 -11.58
CA GLU A 127 -8.65 31.38 -11.79
C GLU A 127 -7.52 30.37 -11.55
N GLU A 128 -6.32 30.62 -12.09
CA GLU A 128 -5.16 29.74 -11.89
C GLU A 128 -4.67 29.75 -10.43
N ASN A 129 -4.76 30.89 -9.73
CA ASN A 129 -4.50 30.95 -8.29
C ASN A 129 -5.50 30.08 -7.51
N LYS A 130 -6.81 30.23 -7.77
CA LYS A 130 -7.85 29.37 -7.15
C LYS A 130 -7.61 27.88 -7.42
N ARG A 131 -7.20 27.53 -8.64
CA ARG A 131 -6.86 26.15 -9.02
C ARG A 131 -5.64 25.63 -8.25
N LYS A 132 -4.62 26.47 -8.04
CA LYS A 132 -3.44 26.15 -7.23
C LYS A 132 -3.81 25.97 -5.76
N ASP A 133 -4.62 26.85 -5.18
CA ASP A 133 -5.07 26.76 -3.78
C ASP A 133 -5.89 25.48 -3.53
N LYS A 134 -6.82 25.15 -4.43
CA LYS A 134 -7.54 23.86 -4.40
C LYS A 134 -6.58 22.67 -4.44
N SER A 135 -5.50 22.77 -5.20
CA SER A 135 -4.50 21.71 -5.30
C SER A 135 -3.68 21.59 -4.01
N TYR A 136 -3.28 22.69 -3.38
CA TYR A 136 -2.62 22.68 -2.06
C TYR A 136 -3.49 22.08 -0.98
N ASN A 137 -4.77 22.43 -0.93
CA ASN A 137 -5.68 21.86 0.06
C ASN A 137 -5.74 20.33 -0.07
N LYS A 138 -5.79 19.80 -1.30
CA LYS A 138 -5.72 18.36 -1.54
C LYS A 138 -4.40 17.75 -1.08
N VAL A 139 -3.27 18.41 -1.33
CA VAL A 139 -1.94 17.96 -0.86
C VAL A 139 -1.93 17.85 0.66
N ASN A 140 -2.44 18.85 1.38
CA ASN A 140 -2.53 18.82 2.83
C ASN A 140 -3.41 17.67 3.33
N THR A 141 -4.58 17.45 2.70
CA THR A 141 -5.42 16.28 3.00
C THR A 141 -4.67 14.97 2.78
N TYR A 142 -3.90 14.86 1.69
CA TYR A 142 -3.11 13.67 1.40
C TYR A 142 -1.95 13.45 2.38
N ILE A 143 -1.34 14.52 2.91
CA ILE A 143 -0.36 14.43 4.00
C ILE A 143 -1.01 13.83 5.25
N VAL A 144 -2.21 14.29 5.63
CA VAL A 144 -2.94 13.75 6.78
C VAL A 144 -3.28 12.27 6.58
N ILE A 145 -3.77 11.89 5.40
CA ILE A 145 -4.05 10.48 5.07
C ILE A 145 -2.78 9.63 5.14
N LEU A 146 -1.66 10.15 4.62
CA LEU A 146 -0.37 9.46 4.66
C LEU A 146 0.08 9.20 6.10
N LEU A 147 -0.02 10.21 6.98
CA LEU A 147 0.30 10.08 8.39
C LEU A 147 -0.55 9.01 9.06
N GLY A 148 -1.87 9.02 8.82
CA GLY A 148 -2.77 7.98 9.34
C GLY A 148 -2.40 6.57 8.85
N LEU A 149 -2.05 6.43 7.56
CA LEU A 149 -1.58 5.16 7.01
C LEU A 149 -0.28 4.69 7.66
N PHE A 150 0.68 5.59 7.91
CA PHE A 150 1.90 5.26 8.65
C PHE A 150 1.60 4.82 10.08
N THR A 151 0.76 5.54 10.81
CA THR A 151 0.38 5.20 12.20
C THR A 151 -0.23 3.81 12.29
N ILE A 152 -1.11 3.44 11.34
CA ILE A 152 -1.75 2.12 11.32
C ILE A 152 -0.75 1.03 10.89
N SER A 153 0.10 1.32 9.91
CA SER A 153 1.00 0.30 9.35
C SER A 153 2.25 0.02 10.20
N ILE A 154 2.77 0.98 10.97
CA ILE A 154 4.00 0.79 11.76
C ILE A 154 3.88 -0.38 12.76
N PRO A 155 2.85 -0.48 13.63
CA PRO A 155 2.73 -1.60 14.56
C PRO A 155 2.58 -2.95 13.84
N THR A 156 1.86 -2.94 12.71
CA THR A 156 1.66 -4.10 11.85
C THR A 156 2.97 -4.58 11.23
N LEU A 157 3.84 -3.65 10.83
CA LEU A 157 5.18 -3.93 10.34
C LEU A 157 6.08 -4.40 11.50
N LEU A 158 6.12 -3.73 12.65
CA LEU A 158 7.03 -4.10 13.74
C LEU A 158 6.79 -5.52 14.30
N ASN A 159 5.56 -6.04 14.21
CA ASN A 159 5.23 -7.42 14.57
C ASN A 159 5.48 -8.44 13.43
N PHE A 160 6.46 -8.16 12.56
CA PHE A 160 6.86 -8.98 11.39
C PHE A 160 7.20 -10.46 11.71
N SER A 161 7.51 -10.80 12.96
CA SER A 161 7.88 -12.16 13.38
C SER A 161 6.69 -13.13 13.51
N ASN A 162 5.47 -12.62 13.69
CA ASN A 162 4.28 -13.44 13.90
C ASN A 162 3.55 -13.78 12.58
N TRP A 163 4.05 -13.29 11.45
CA TRP A 163 3.38 -13.34 10.16
C TRP A 163 3.87 -14.56 9.37
N GLY A 164 3.36 -15.74 9.70
CA GLY A 164 3.83 -17.03 9.16
C GLY A 164 3.60 -17.28 7.66
N SER A 165 3.15 -16.29 6.88
CA SER A 165 2.88 -16.44 5.44
C SER A 165 3.59 -15.38 4.60
N SER A 166 4.26 -15.86 3.53
CA SER A 166 4.96 -15.05 2.52
C SER A 166 4.08 -13.94 1.90
N LEU A 167 2.76 -14.15 1.84
CA LEU A 167 1.80 -13.18 1.29
C LEU A 167 1.73 -11.87 2.08
N TYR A 168 1.85 -11.95 3.40
CA TYR A 168 1.83 -10.77 4.23
C TYR A 168 3.02 -9.84 3.97
N TYR A 169 4.20 -10.43 3.76
CA TYR A 169 5.41 -9.68 3.41
C TYR A 169 5.26 -8.97 2.06
N ILE A 170 4.63 -9.62 1.08
CA ILE A 170 4.38 -9.01 -0.24
C ILE A 170 3.43 -7.80 -0.10
N PHE A 171 2.31 -7.94 0.62
CA PHE A 171 1.39 -6.83 0.81
C PHE A 171 2.02 -5.67 1.59
N ALA A 172 2.75 -5.97 2.67
CA ALA A 172 3.48 -4.98 3.45
C ALA A 172 4.49 -4.21 2.57
N PHE A 173 5.27 -4.94 1.77
CA PHE A 173 6.22 -4.34 0.84
C PHE A 173 5.55 -3.44 -0.20
N VAL A 174 4.43 -3.89 -0.79
CA VAL A 174 3.67 -3.08 -1.76
C VAL A 174 3.10 -1.81 -1.12
N ILE A 175 2.55 -1.89 0.09
CA ILE A 175 2.07 -0.71 0.82
C ILE A 175 3.22 0.25 1.08
N PHE A 176 4.34 -0.24 1.63
CA PHE A 176 5.53 0.56 1.90
C PHE A 176 6.08 1.25 0.63
N TYR A 177 6.15 0.51 -0.48
CA TYR A 177 6.54 1.04 -1.79
C TYR A 177 5.64 2.21 -2.23
N ASN A 178 4.32 2.08 -2.09
CA ASN A 178 3.40 3.17 -2.41
C ASN A 178 3.59 4.38 -1.49
N LEU A 179 3.78 4.16 -0.18
CA LEU A 179 4.03 5.24 0.79
C LEU A 179 5.32 5.99 0.45
N MET A 180 6.40 5.30 0.11
CA MET A 180 7.66 5.91 -0.32
C MET A 180 7.47 6.77 -1.58
N ASN A 181 6.73 6.29 -2.57
CA ASN A 181 6.41 7.06 -3.77
C ASN A 181 5.65 8.36 -3.43
N VAL A 182 4.66 8.28 -2.53
CA VAL A 182 3.91 9.46 -2.07
C VAL A 182 4.83 10.45 -1.36
N THR A 183 5.69 9.98 -0.45
CA THR A 183 6.65 10.83 0.28
C THR A 183 7.60 11.55 -0.68
N ILE A 184 8.15 10.85 -1.69
CA ILE A 184 9.03 11.46 -2.70
C ILE A 184 8.28 12.55 -3.48
N LEU A 185 7.03 12.31 -3.88
CA LEU A 185 6.24 13.30 -4.61
C LEU A 185 5.88 14.52 -3.75
N LEU A 186 5.52 14.30 -2.48
CA LEU A 186 5.24 15.37 -1.52
C LEU A 186 6.49 16.21 -1.22
N TYR A 187 7.64 15.58 -1.04
CA TYR A 187 8.89 16.32 -0.86
C TYR A 187 9.18 17.21 -2.07
N ASN A 188 9.01 16.68 -3.29
CA ASN A 188 9.26 17.45 -4.50
C ASN A 188 8.25 18.58 -4.72
N ILE A 189 6.96 18.38 -4.42
CA ILE A 189 5.94 19.44 -4.58
C ILE A 189 6.18 20.59 -3.59
N LEU A 190 6.63 20.31 -2.36
CA LEU A 190 6.97 21.32 -1.36
C LEU A 190 8.26 22.08 -1.73
N LYS A 191 9.16 21.44 -2.49
CA LYS A 191 10.41 22.05 -2.97
C LYS A 191 10.21 22.96 -4.20
N VAL A 192 9.06 22.92 -4.88
CA VAL A 192 8.83 23.76 -6.08
C VAL A 192 8.85 25.23 -5.68
N ASN A 193 9.95 25.91 -6.02
CA ASN A 193 10.09 27.35 -5.86
C ASN A 193 9.20 28.10 -6.86
N SER A 194 8.60 29.20 -6.41
CA SER A 194 7.76 30.06 -7.25
C SER A 194 8.55 30.67 -8.40
N PHE A 195 7.91 30.81 -9.56
CA PHE A 195 8.44 31.52 -10.74
C PHE A 195 8.87 32.95 -10.41
N SER A 196 9.85 33.45 -11.18
CA SER A 196 10.19 34.87 -11.25
C SER A 196 8.91 35.67 -11.50
N ARG A 197 8.59 36.58 -10.60
CA ARG A 197 7.41 37.44 -10.70
C ARG A 197 7.81 38.74 -11.37
N PHE A 198 6.87 39.33 -12.09
CA PHE A 198 7.02 40.67 -12.62
C PHE A 198 7.43 41.69 -11.54
N ILE A 199 8.41 42.55 -11.84
CA ILE A 199 8.86 43.63 -10.97
C ILE A 199 8.22 44.93 -11.46
N LEU A 200 7.32 45.50 -10.65
CA LEU A 200 6.57 46.75 -10.92
C LEU A 200 7.46 47.95 -11.33
N LYS A 201 8.77 47.87 -11.07
CA LYS A 201 9.77 48.88 -11.40
C LYS A 201 9.84 49.16 -12.91
N GLU A 202 9.65 48.16 -13.76
CA GLU A 202 9.81 48.28 -15.22
C GLU A 202 8.70 49.10 -15.92
N VAL A 203 7.58 49.33 -15.24
CA VAL A 203 6.41 50.03 -15.79
C VAL A 203 6.30 51.48 -15.28
N LYS A 204 6.98 51.81 -14.16
CA LYS A 204 6.90 53.14 -13.53
C LYS A 204 7.53 54.27 -14.36
N GLU A 205 8.41 53.96 -15.31
CA GLU A 205 9.19 54.96 -16.06
C GLU A 205 8.56 55.36 -17.41
N ILE A 206 7.42 54.75 -17.79
CA ILE A 206 6.78 54.99 -19.09
C ILE A 206 5.79 56.14 -19.00
N LYS A 207 6.05 57.21 -19.75
CA LYS A 207 5.20 58.41 -19.81
C LYS A 207 4.04 58.31 -20.80
N GLU A 208 4.16 57.46 -21.82
CA GLU A 208 3.15 57.33 -22.89
C GLU A 208 2.08 56.29 -22.52
N LYS A 209 0.80 56.71 -22.50
CA LYS A 209 -0.32 55.88 -22.05
C LYS A 209 -0.49 54.58 -22.84
N LYS A 210 -0.38 54.61 -24.17
CA LYS A 210 -0.52 53.40 -25.00
C LYS A 210 0.61 52.40 -24.73
N LYS A 211 1.87 52.86 -24.72
CA LYS A 211 3.03 52.02 -24.38
C LYS A 211 2.96 51.45 -22.96
N LEU A 212 2.42 52.23 -22.01
CA LEU A 212 2.18 51.76 -20.65
C LEU A 212 1.21 50.58 -20.63
N LEU A 213 0.08 50.70 -21.35
CA LEU A 213 -0.93 49.64 -21.44
C LEU A 213 -0.39 48.37 -22.09
N ILE A 214 0.36 48.50 -23.20
CA ILE A 214 0.99 47.36 -23.88
C ILE A 214 1.94 46.63 -22.93
N LYS A 215 2.83 47.37 -22.25
CA LYS A 215 3.78 46.75 -21.31
C LYS A 215 3.08 46.12 -20.10
N MET A 216 2.01 46.73 -19.59
CA MET A 216 1.20 46.11 -18.53
C MET A 216 0.54 44.82 -19.00
N ALA A 217 -0.06 44.80 -20.19
CA ALA A 217 -0.70 43.62 -20.75
C ALA A 217 0.31 42.48 -20.96
N ARG A 218 1.50 42.79 -21.50
CA ARG A 218 2.64 41.86 -21.63
C ARG A 218 3.03 41.26 -20.27
N SER A 219 3.15 42.08 -19.24
CA SER A 219 3.48 41.62 -17.89
C SER A 219 2.41 40.71 -17.29
N PHE A 220 1.13 41.08 -17.39
CA PHE A 220 0.03 40.21 -16.95
C PHE A 220 -0.01 38.89 -17.72
N TYR A 221 0.30 38.92 -19.01
CA TYR A 221 0.39 37.71 -19.83
C TYR A 221 1.52 36.79 -19.35
N LYS A 222 2.70 37.34 -19.10
CA LYS A 222 3.86 36.62 -18.55
C LYS A 222 3.51 35.96 -17.21
N ASP A 223 2.93 36.71 -16.28
CA ASP A 223 2.51 36.18 -14.98
C ASP A 223 1.45 35.09 -15.12
N TRP A 224 0.45 35.29 -15.98
CA TRP A 224 -0.59 34.29 -16.26
C TRP A 224 0.00 33.00 -16.82
N TYR A 225 0.89 33.09 -17.82
CA TYR A 225 1.51 31.93 -18.45
C TYR A 225 2.33 31.12 -17.45
N CYS A 226 3.18 31.79 -16.66
CA CYS A 226 3.92 31.16 -15.57
C CYS A 226 2.99 30.48 -14.55
N LYS A 227 1.89 31.15 -14.16
CA LYS A 227 0.92 30.60 -13.21
C LYS A 227 0.17 29.39 -13.74
N LYS A 228 -0.21 29.40 -15.01
CA LYS A 228 -0.86 28.28 -15.69
C LYS A 228 0.03 27.05 -15.70
N GLU A 229 1.32 27.21 -16.02
CA GLU A 229 2.27 26.09 -15.99
C GLU A 229 2.59 25.63 -14.56
N GLU A 230 2.67 26.55 -13.59
CA GLU A 230 2.74 26.22 -12.15
C GLU A 230 1.55 25.34 -11.74
N ALA A 231 0.32 25.77 -12.03
CA ALA A 231 -0.89 25.05 -11.71
C ALA A 231 -0.95 23.68 -12.41
N ARG A 232 -0.44 23.57 -13.65
CA ARG A 232 -0.31 22.29 -14.36
C ARG A 232 0.65 21.34 -13.66
N ILE A 233 1.81 21.83 -13.20
CA ILE A 233 2.76 21.04 -12.41
C ILE A 233 2.08 20.52 -11.14
N PHE A 234 1.47 21.41 -10.36
CA PHE A 234 0.81 21.07 -9.11
C PHE A 234 -0.29 20.02 -9.29
N VAL A 235 -1.16 20.18 -10.29
CA VAL A 235 -2.21 19.20 -10.60
C VAL A 235 -1.62 17.84 -10.97
N THR A 236 -0.51 17.81 -11.71
CA THR A 236 0.14 16.55 -12.10
C THR A 236 0.67 15.79 -10.89
N TYR A 237 1.28 16.48 -9.93
CA TYR A 237 1.69 15.87 -8.66
C TYR A 237 0.51 15.32 -7.88
N VAL A 238 -0.54 16.13 -7.72
CA VAL A 238 -1.75 15.74 -6.98
C VAL A 238 -2.37 14.46 -7.55
N LEU A 239 -2.47 14.33 -8.87
CA LEU A 239 -3.03 13.14 -9.52
C LEU A 239 -2.17 11.87 -9.30
N ASN A 240 -0.84 12.02 -9.30
CA ASN A 240 0.06 10.89 -9.04
C ASN A 240 -0.01 10.49 -7.56
N ILE A 241 0.04 11.45 -6.62
CA ILE A 241 -0.13 11.22 -5.18
C ILE A 241 -1.46 10.50 -4.92
N GLU A 242 -2.56 11.00 -5.48
CA GLU A 242 -3.88 10.39 -5.37
C GLU A 242 -3.89 8.94 -5.85
N THR A 243 -3.16 8.64 -6.93
CA THR A 243 -3.08 7.28 -7.48
C THR A 243 -2.37 6.32 -6.53
N TYR A 244 -1.21 6.70 -5.98
CA TYR A 244 -0.48 5.86 -5.03
C TYR A 244 -1.20 5.71 -3.69
N ILE A 245 -1.88 6.74 -3.19
CA ILE A 245 -2.72 6.64 -1.99
C ILE A 245 -3.86 5.65 -2.20
N LYS A 246 -4.55 5.71 -3.34
CA LYS A 246 -5.60 4.74 -3.67
C LYS A 246 -5.07 3.30 -3.77
N GLN A 247 -3.89 3.12 -4.34
CA GLN A 247 -3.23 1.80 -4.39
C GLN A 247 -2.86 1.30 -2.98
N ALA A 248 -2.25 2.14 -2.15
CA ALA A 248 -1.93 1.80 -0.76
C ALA A 248 -3.18 1.40 0.04
N LEU A 249 -4.26 2.17 -0.06
CA LEU A 249 -5.54 1.86 0.60
C LEU A 249 -6.14 0.54 0.12
N PHE A 250 -6.09 0.29 -1.19
CA PHE A 250 -6.59 -0.96 -1.76
C PHE A 250 -5.83 -2.18 -1.23
N PHE A 251 -4.50 -2.12 -1.19
CA PHE A 251 -3.70 -3.22 -0.66
C PHE A 251 -3.82 -3.36 0.87
N ALA A 252 -3.97 -2.26 1.61
CA ALA A 252 -4.27 -2.31 3.04
C ALA A 252 -5.61 -2.99 3.32
N PHE A 253 -6.64 -2.71 2.52
CA PHE A 253 -7.94 -3.38 2.63
C PHE A 253 -7.84 -4.87 2.31
N LEU A 254 -7.12 -5.27 1.25
CA LEU A 254 -6.88 -6.67 0.94
C LEU A 254 -6.13 -7.40 2.05
N LEU A 255 -5.11 -6.76 2.65
CA LEU A 255 -4.36 -7.30 3.77
C LEU A 255 -5.29 -7.63 4.96
N ILE A 256 -6.22 -6.73 5.29
CA ILE A 256 -7.21 -6.94 6.36
C ILE A 256 -8.12 -8.14 6.03
N ILE A 257 -8.61 -8.25 4.80
CA ILE A 257 -9.44 -9.39 4.39
C ILE A 257 -8.65 -10.70 4.51
N CYS A 258 -7.44 -10.74 3.95
CA CYS A 258 -6.58 -11.91 4.03
C CYS A 258 -6.27 -12.29 5.49
N HIS A 259 -6.08 -11.31 6.36
CA HIS A 259 -5.86 -11.54 7.78
C HIS A 259 -7.07 -12.20 8.46
N ASN A 260 -8.26 -11.65 8.26
CA ASN A 260 -9.49 -12.21 8.84
C ASN A 260 -9.77 -13.62 8.32
N LEU A 261 -9.57 -13.87 7.02
CA LEU A 261 -9.69 -15.21 6.45
C LEU A 261 -8.69 -16.18 7.09
N PHE A 262 -7.42 -15.78 7.23
CA PHE A 262 -6.40 -16.62 7.84
C PHE A 262 -6.72 -16.96 9.30
N VAL A 263 -7.19 -15.99 10.09
CA VAL A 263 -7.61 -16.21 11.48
C VAL A 263 -8.79 -17.18 11.54
N PHE A 264 -9.78 -17.04 10.64
CA PHE A 264 -10.91 -17.96 10.56
C PHE A 264 -10.49 -19.40 10.23
N TYR A 265 -9.62 -19.58 9.23
CA TYR A 265 -9.09 -20.91 8.87
C TYR A 265 -8.22 -21.53 9.96
N THR A 266 -7.43 -20.73 10.69
CA THR A 266 -6.57 -21.27 11.76
C THR A 266 -7.32 -21.56 13.05
N GLY A 267 -8.35 -20.77 13.39
CA GLY A 267 -9.26 -21.04 14.51
C GLY A 267 -9.98 -22.38 14.38
N THR A 268 -10.52 -22.67 13.18
CA THR A 268 -11.24 -23.92 12.89
C THR A 268 -10.33 -25.18 12.90
N ILE A 269 -9.03 -25.03 12.61
CA ILE A 269 -8.07 -26.16 12.65
C ILE A 269 -7.62 -26.45 14.10
N ASN A 270 -7.48 -25.42 14.94
CA ASN A 270 -7.00 -25.59 16.31
C ASN A 270 -8.03 -26.22 17.25
N GLU A 271 -9.33 -25.96 17.04
CA GLU A 271 -10.41 -26.66 17.77
C GLU A 271 -10.37 -28.18 17.54
N ASN A 272 -10.04 -28.62 16.31
CA ASN A 272 -9.96 -30.04 15.97
C ASN A 272 -8.68 -30.74 16.49
N LYS A 273 -7.59 -30.00 16.73
CA LYS A 273 -6.33 -30.56 17.26
C LYS A 273 -6.31 -30.67 18.79
N GLY A 274 -7.08 -29.84 19.50
CA GLY A 274 -7.20 -29.89 20.97
C GLY A 274 -7.69 -31.23 21.49
N TYR A 275 -8.58 -31.91 20.76
CA TYR A 275 -9.13 -33.21 21.14
C TYR A 275 -8.17 -34.40 20.95
N ILE A 276 -7.20 -34.31 20.04
CA ILE A 276 -6.31 -35.43 19.69
C ILE A 276 -5.00 -35.40 20.51
N ASN A 277 -4.51 -34.21 20.90
CA ASN A 277 -3.19 -34.05 21.53
C ASN A 277 -3.14 -34.31 23.05
N ASN A 278 -4.28 -34.42 23.73
CA ASN A 278 -4.29 -34.59 25.19
C ASN A 278 -4.31 -36.05 25.68
N ARG A 279 -4.18 -37.03 24.78
CA ARG A 279 -4.02 -38.44 25.16
C ARG A 279 -2.60 -38.70 25.69
N VAL A 280 -2.52 -39.30 26.88
CA VAL A 280 -1.24 -39.72 27.49
C VAL A 280 -1.13 -41.23 27.38
N LEU A 281 -0.32 -41.70 26.43
CA LEU A 281 0.03 -43.12 26.29
C LEU A 281 1.33 -43.40 27.05
N ILE A 282 1.28 -44.28 28.03
CA ILE A 282 2.41 -44.72 28.85
C ILE A 282 2.65 -46.20 28.55
N ASP A 283 3.78 -46.49 27.91
CA ASP A 283 4.27 -47.87 27.73
C ASP A 283 4.96 -48.32 29.02
N LEU A 284 4.38 -49.31 29.70
CA LEU A 284 4.89 -49.90 30.95
C LEU A 284 5.92 -51.01 30.70
N SER A 285 6.15 -51.42 29.45
CA SER A 285 7.02 -52.55 29.11
C SER A 285 8.51 -52.18 29.02
N LYS A 286 8.85 -50.89 28.87
CA LYS A 286 10.24 -50.43 28.62
C LYS A 286 10.79 -49.64 29.81
N ASN A 287 11.99 -50.01 30.26
CA ASN A 287 12.74 -49.32 31.33
C ASN A 287 13.53 -48.10 30.80
N ASP A 288 13.10 -47.51 29.69
CA ASP A 288 13.80 -46.42 29.02
C ASP A 288 13.41 -45.05 29.60
N GLN A 289 14.31 -44.49 30.40
CA GLN A 289 14.18 -43.17 31.04
C GLN A 289 13.82 -42.03 30.06
N ARG A 290 14.15 -42.16 28.76
CA ARG A 290 13.89 -41.12 27.75
C ARG A 290 12.42 -41.04 27.29
N LYS A 291 11.71 -42.17 27.18
CA LYS A 291 10.26 -42.17 26.86
C LYS A 291 9.39 -41.86 28.09
N PHE A 292 9.91 -42.13 29.27
CA PHE A 292 9.28 -41.75 30.53
C PHE A 292 9.27 -40.22 30.70
N ASN A 293 10.34 -39.51 30.31
CA ASN A 293 10.43 -38.05 30.41
C ASN A 293 9.41 -37.28 29.54
N SER A 294 9.10 -37.74 28.33
CA SER A 294 8.04 -37.10 27.52
C SER A 294 6.64 -37.35 28.05
N SER A 295 6.43 -38.50 28.71
CA SER A 295 5.20 -38.85 29.42
C SER A 295 5.03 -38.06 30.72
N LEU A 296 6.13 -37.79 31.45
CA LEU A 296 6.16 -36.96 32.66
C LEU A 296 5.72 -35.51 32.41
N ILE A 297 6.15 -34.90 31.30
CA ILE A 297 5.71 -33.55 30.93
C ILE A 297 4.19 -33.53 30.70
N ARG A 298 3.64 -34.57 30.08
CA ARG A 298 2.19 -34.69 29.84
C ARG A 298 1.41 -34.98 31.13
N ILE A 299 1.97 -35.77 32.05
CA ILE A 299 1.40 -36.01 33.38
C ILE A 299 1.40 -34.73 34.22
N ASN A 300 2.48 -33.93 34.20
CA ASN A 300 2.52 -32.64 34.90
C ASN A 300 1.49 -31.65 34.34
N ASN A 301 1.27 -31.66 33.02
CA ASN A 301 0.21 -30.87 32.40
C ASN A 301 -1.19 -31.38 32.80
N LEU A 302 -1.40 -32.69 32.85
CA LEU A 302 -2.63 -33.29 33.37
C LEU A 302 -2.89 -32.86 34.82
N GLN A 303 -1.87 -32.89 35.69
CA GLN A 303 -1.97 -32.43 37.08
C GLN A 303 -2.36 -30.95 37.17
N LYS A 304 -1.74 -30.08 36.38
CA LYS A 304 -2.12 -28.65 36.32
C LYS A 304 -3.58 -28.47 35.91
N ASN A 305 -4.03 -29.20 34.90
CA ASN A 305 -5.40 -29.08 34.37
C ASN A 305 -6.43 -29.66 35.35
N LEU A 306 -6.08 -30.70 36.11
CA LEU A 306 -6.86 -31.25 37.21
C LEU A 306 -7.05 -30.23 38.34
N LEU A 307 -5.98 -29.55 38.75
CA LEU A 307 -6.01 -28.51 39.78
C LEU A 307 -6.83 -27.29 39.35
N LYS A 308 -6.76 -26.91 38.07
CA LYS A 308 -7.51 -25.78 37.49
C LYS A 308 -8.98 -26.09 37.20
N ASN A 309 -9.47 -27.30 37.48
CA ASN A 309 -10.85 -27.72 37.23
C ASN A 309 -11.28 -27.64 35.76
N GLU A 310 -10.33 -27.81 34.84
CA GLU A 310 -10.55 -27.75 33.38
C GLU A 310 -11.03 -29.10 32.81
N ILE A 311 -10.86 -30.18 33.57
CA ILE A 311 -11.21 -31.55 33.18
C ILE A 311 -12.57 -31.93 33.81
N LYS A 312 -13.46 -32.52 33.00
CA LYS A 312 -14.77 -33.03 33.38
C LYS A 312 -14.71 -34.49 33.83
N GLU A 313 -14.00 -35.32 33.08
CA GLU A 313 -13.88 -36.78 33.31
C GLU A 313 -12.52 -37.26 32.81
N ILE A 314 -11.96 -38.29 33.44
CA ILE A 314 -10.78 -39.00 32.94
C ILE A 314 -11.17 -40.44 32.63
N ILE A 315 -10.86 -40.88 31.41
CA ILE A 315 -10.97 -42.29 31.01
C ILE A 315 -9.56 -42.90 31.00
N ILE A 316 -9.37 -43.97 31.77
CA ILE A 316 -8.12 -44.72 31.83
C ILE A 316 -8.35 -46.07 31.15
N LEU A 317 -7.67 -46.29 30.03
CA LEU A 317 -7.70 -47.54 29.29
C LEU A 317 -6.44 -48.35 29.61
N LYS A 318 -6.64 -49.59 30.07
CA LYS A 318 -5.58 -50.54 30.43
C LYS A 318 -5.43 -51.61 29.35
N GLY A 319 -4.21 -51.83 28.86
CA GLY A 319 -3.86 -52.92 27.93
C GLY A 319 -2.88 -53.94 28.56
N GLY A 320 -3.14 -55.23 28.35
CA GLY A 320 -2.31 -56.35 28.83
C GLY A 320 -2.42 -56.63 30.35
N ASP A 321 -1.60 -57.57 30.85
CA ASP A 321 -1.53 -57.93 32.28
C ASP A 321 -0.74 -56.88 33.11
N ALA A 322 -1.30 -55.67 33.14
CA ALA A 322 -0.74 -54.49 33.78
C ALA A 322 -1.17 -54.36 35.26
N ASN A 323 -1.18 -55.47 36.02
CA ASN A 323 -1.19 -55.44 37.49
C ASN A 323 0.24 -55.20 38.03
N SER A 324 0.88 -54.11 37.60
CA SER A 324 2.20 -53.71 38.09
C SER A 324 2.08 -52.61 39.14
N GLU A 325 3.00 -52.57 40.12
CA GLU A 325 3.07 -51.50 41.12
C GLU A 325 3.05 -50.10 40.47
N LYS A 326 3.72 -49.94 39.32
CA LYS A 326 3.73 -48.72 38.52
C LYS A 326 2.34 -48.24 38.05
N TYR A 327 1.41 -49.17 37.77
CA TYR A 327 0.03 -48.82 37.41
C TYR A 327 -0.72 -48.22 38.60
N ASN A 328 -0.56 -48.84 39.77
CA ASN A 328 -1.17 -48.37 41.01
C ASN A 328 -0.60 -47.00 41.42
N ASP A 329 0.71 -46.78 41.24
CA ASP A 329 1.35 -45.49 41.51
C ASP A 329 0.79 -44.35 40.64
N ILE A 330 0.62 -44.61 39.34
CA ILE A 330 0.06 -43.62 38.40
C ILE A 330 -1.40 -43.30 38.76
N ILE A 331 -2.21 -44.31 39.09
CA ILE A 331 -3.60 -44.11 39.50
C ILE A 331 -3.71 -43.39 40.83
N ASN A 332 -2.89 -43.76 41.81
CA ASN A 332 -2.85 -43.09 43.10
C ASN A 332 -2.43 -41.63 42.93
N THR A 333 -1.46 -41.35 42.06
CA THR A 333 -1.08 -39.98 41.72
C THR A 333 -2.26 -39.20 41.12
N ILE A 334 -2.97 -39.75 40.13
CA ILE A 334 -4.14 -39.07 39.54
C ILE A 334 -5.24 -38.84 40.58
N LYS A 335 -5.48 -39.81 41.47
CA LYS A 335 -6.45 -39.69 42.56
C LYS A 335 -6.04 -38.61 43.58
N LEU A 336 -4.76 -38.52 43.94
CA LEU A 336 -4.24 -37.48 44.85
C LEU A 336 -4.46 -36.07 44.29
N TYR A 337 -4.27 -35.88 42.99
CA TYR A 337 -4.51 -34.59 42.33
C TYR A 337 -5.96 -34.35 41.91
N ASN A 338 -6.87 -35.30 42.17
CA ASN A 338 -8.30 -35.16 41.90
C ASN A 338 -9.02 -34.37 43.02
N VAL A 339 -8.54 -33.17 43.31
CA VAL A 339 -9.09 -32.28 44.36
C VAL A 339 -10.55 -31.90 44.06
N ASN A 340 -10.93 -31.87 42.78
CA ASN A 340 -12.25 -31.45 42.31
C ASN A 340 -13.26 -32.60 42.17
N ASN A 341 -12.97 -33.81 42.69
CA ASN A 341 -13.82 -35.00 42.64
C ASN A 341 -14.39 -35.30 41.25
N ILE A 342 -13.58 -35.16 40.20
CA ILE A 342 -13.98 -35.49 38.84
C ILE A 342 -14.13 -37.00 38.67
N LYS A 343 -15.00 -37.42 37.75
CA LYS A 343 -15.26 -38.83 37.48
C LYS A 343 -14.04 -39.47 36.81
N ILE A 344 -13.58 -40.61 37.34
CA ILE A 344 -12.50 -41.42 36.77
C ILE A 344 -13.08 -42.77 36.37
N THR A 345 -13.16 -43.04 35.07
CA THR A 345 -13.66 -44.30 34.52
C THR A 345 -12.48 -45.16 34.11
N GLN A 346 -12.37 -46.37 34.66
CA GLN A 346 -11.32 -47.33 34.32
C GLN A 346 -11.90 -48.44 33.46
N THR A 347 -11.31 -48.71 32.31
CA THR A 347 -11.77 -49.76 31.39
C THR A 347 -10.58 -50.60 30.93
N ILE A 348 -10.76 -51.91 30.92
CA ILE A 348 -9.79 -52.86 30.39
C ILE A 348 -10.09 -53.01 28.90
N LEU A 349 -9.09 -52.84 28.03
CA LEU A 349 -9.23 -53.22 26.63
C LEU A 349 -9.21 -54.75 26.56
N ASP A 350 -10.29 -55.33 26.04
CA ASP A 350 -10.42 -56.77 25.86
C ASP A 350 -9.29 -57.33 24.99
N SER A 351 -8.77 -58.48 25.40
CA SER A 351 -7.56 -59.15 24.92
C SER A 351 -7.65 -59.73 23.50
N SER A 352 -8.56 -59.24 22.65
CA SER A 352 -8.69 -59.65 21.25
C SER A 352 -7.75 -58.90 20.30
N LEU A 353 -6.98 -57.93 20.81
CA LEU A 353 -5.89 -57.26 20.07
C LEU A 353 -4.56 -57.76 20.64
N GLU A 354 -3.87 -58.60 19.86
CA GLU A 354 -2.56 -59.20 20.14
C GLU A 354 -1.44 -58.17 20.33
N THR A 355 -1.47 -57.39 21.41
CA THR A 355 -0.30 -56.64 21.85
C THR A 355 0.09 -57.10 23.25
N LYS A 356 1.18 -57.87 23.34
CA LYS A 356 1.89 -58.19 24.59
C LYS A 356 2.46 -56.94 25.31
N GLU A 357 2.24 -55.76 24.76
CA GLU A 357 2.72 -54.50 25.31
C GLU A 357 1.82 -54.06 26.47
N LYS A 358 2.41 -53.94 27.66
CA LYS A 358 1.74 -53.39 28.84
C LYS A 358 1.66 -51.87 28.67
N PHE A 359 0.46 -51.28 28.55
CA PHE A 359 0.32 -49.82 28.42
C PHE A 359 -0.88 -49.26 29.18
N ILE A 360 -0.80 -47.96 29.46
CA ILE A 360 -1.91 -47.14 29.99
C ILE A 360 -2.17 -46.02 29.01
N ASN A 361 -3.42 -45.84 28.59
CA ASN A 361 -3.84 -44.68 27.82
C ASN A 361 -4.82 -43.84 28.64
N ILE A 362 -4.40 -42.63 29.00
CA ILE A 362 -5.19 -41.67 29.80
C ILE A 362 -5.79 -40.65 28.86
N ILE A 363 -7.11 -40.53 28.87
CA ILE A 363 -7.89 -39.62 28.02
C ILE A 363 -8.65 -38.65 28.93
N PRO A 364 -8.16 -37.41 29.10
CA PRO A 364 -8.91 -36.36 29.79
C PRO A 364 -10.00 -35.79 28.86
N ILE A 365 -11.21 -35.71 29.38
CA ILE A 365 -12.36 -35.03 28.76
C ILE A 365 -12.47 -33.65 29.40
N TYR A 366 -12.33 -32.59 28.61
CA TYR A 366 -12.37 -31.21 29.10
C TYR A 366 -13.80 -30.69 29.20
N ARG A 367 -14.04 -29.70 30.07
CA ARG A 367 -15.32 -28.98 30.11
C ARG A 367 -15.40 -28.09 28.87
N GLU A 368 -16.54 -28.12 28.18
CA GLU A 368 -16.76 -27.29 26.99
C GLU A 368 -16.58 -25.80 27.32
N GLY A 369 -15.73 -25.12 26.55
CA GLY A 369 -15.53 -23.67 26.63
C GLY A 369 -14.13 -23.17 27.00
N LYS A 370 -13.10 -24.02 27.07
CA LYS A 370 -11.68 -23.59 27.17
C LYS A 370 -10.72 -24.48 26.40
#